data_AF-A0A1I7UI04-F1
#
_entry.id   AF-A0A1I7UI04-F1
#
_cell.length_a   1.000
_cell.length_b   1.000
_cell.length_c   1.000
_cell.angle_alpha   90.00
_cell.angle_beta   90.00
_cell.angle_gamma   90.00
#
_symmetry.space_group_name_H-M   'P 1'
#
loop_
_entity.id
_entity.type
_entity.pdbx_description
1 polymer ?
#
loop_
_entity_poly.entity_id
_entity_poly.type
_entity_poly.pdbx_seq_one_letter_code
_entity_poly.pdbx_strand_id
1 'polypeptide(L)'
;MSGKPRSSLKKRLGGHDDRRVSFASPLSSEKQDSPLCKHKLPNSITAKTTPTAAKRQKPERELIDIITLVNQQSEVIEEIFEIENKLAKQSSMAQNLTINLTEFIESIANLSSDSTKIKLEFGNQKSALNHLEGRINDLVRQAKSICAEYDSRISAEAQYASGFLELQNSLKCVNCTDIDLSDDSHVDYDNLLSMIEHLERYTDKF
;
A
#
# COMPACT_ATOMS: atom_id res chain seq x y z
N MET A 1 5.15 37.06 -22.71
CA MET A 1 5.62 35.66 -22.83
C MET A 1 4.47 34.72 -22.47
N SER A 2 3.66 34.32 -23.46
CA SER A 2 2.66 33.27 -23.29
C SER A 2 2.55 32.52 -24.61
N GLY A 3 3.28 31.41 -24.70
CA GLY A 3 3.30 30.53 -25.85
C GLY A 3 2.58 29.24 -25.52
N LYS A 4 1.37 29.07 -26.07
CA LYS A 4 0.85 27.74 -26.43
C LYS A 4 0.79 27.72 -27.96
N PRO A 5 1.22 26.63 -28.59
CA PRO A 5 0.19 25.80 -29.24
C PRO A 5 0.54 24.30 -29.38
N ARG A 6 -0.44 23.56 -29.95
CA ARG A 6 -0.38 22.25 -30.62
C ARG A 6 -0.48 21.01 -29.70
N SER A 7 -1.12 19.91 -30.07
CA SER A 7 -1.91 19.51 -31.25
C SER A 7 -2.50 18.13 -30.94
N SER A 8 -3.70 17.86 -31.43
CA SER A 8 -4.38 16.56 -31.43
C SER A 8 -3.69 15.51 -32.31
N LEU A 9 -3.61 14.25 -31.85
CA LEU A 9 -3.45 13.08 -32.73
C LEU A 9 -4.44 11.97 -32.30
N LYS A 10 -5.28 11.54 -33.24
CA LYS A 10 -6.34 10.53 -33.07
C LYS A 10 -5.84 9.14 -33.52
N LYS A 11 -6.10 8.15 -32.65
CA LYS A 11 -6.43 6.70 -32.82
C LYS A 11 -5.90 5.87 -34.01
N ARG A 12 -5.42 4.67 -33.67
CA ARG A 12 -5.85 3.27 -34.05
C ARG A 12 -4.65 2.31 -33.76
N LEU A 13 -4.71 0.99 -33.52
CA LEU A 13 -5.70 -0.09 -33.56
C LEU A 13 -5.11 -1.29 -32.74
N GLY A 14 -5.94 -2.12 -32.11
CA GLY A 14 -5.64 -3.53 -31.81
C GLY A 14 -4.79 -3.86 -30.57
N GLY A 15 -5.43 -4.15 -29.44
CA GLY A 15 -4.82 -4.81 -28.28
C GLY A 15 -5.36 -6.22 -28.14
N HIS A 16 -4.57 -7.19 -28.57
CA HIS A 16 -4.84 -8.63 -28.56
C HIS A 16 -4.45 -9.20 -27.18
N ASP A 17 -5.44 -9.72 -26.45
CA ASP A 17 -5.38 -10.81 -25.46
C ASP A 17 -4.13 -10.94 -24.53
N ASP A 18 -4.21 -10.34 -23.33
CA ASP A 18 -3.20 -10.44 -22.24
C ASP A 18 -3.30 -11.74 -21.41
N ARG A 19 -3.51 -12.89 -22.05
CA ARG A 19 -3.45 -14.22 -21.38
C ARG A 19 -2.38 -15.15 -21.94
N ARG A 20 -1.19 -14.62 -22.23
CA ARG A 20 -0.01 -15.46 -22.52
C ARG A 20 1.06 -15.25 -21.46
N VAL A 21 1.02 -16.10 -20.44
CA VAL A 21 2.19 -16.43 -19.62
C VAL A 21 3.24 -17.04 -20.53
N SER A 22 4.16 -16.22 -21.00
CA SER A 22 5.34 -16.67 -21.74
C SER A 22 6.32 -17.29 -20.75
N PHE A 23 6.28 -18.61 -20.64
CA PHE A 23 7.38 -19.40 -20.08
C PHE A 23 8.61 -19.18 -20.97
N ALA A 24 9.69 -18.68 -20.38
CA ALA A 24 10.94 -18.46 -21.09
C ALA A 24 11.49 -19.80 -21.62
N SER A 25 11.69 -19.88 -22.93
CA SER A 25 12.55 -20.90 -23.55
C SER A 25 14.02 -20.47 -23.44
N PRO A 26 14.97 -21.40 -23.20
CA PRO A 26 16.37 -21.06 -23.06
C PRO A 26 16.98 -20.75 -24.43
N LEU A 27 17.62 -19.59 -24.58
CA LEU A 27 18.43 -19.28 -25.75
C LEU A 27 19.84 -19.83 -25.56
N SER A 28 20.15 -20.86 -26.33
CA SER A 28 21.50 -21.17 -26.76
C SER A 28 21.92 -20.25 -27.91
N SER A 29 23.23 -20.19 -28.15
CA SER A 29 23.98 -19.55 -29.27
C SER A 29 24.55 -18.13 -29.07
N GLU A 30 25.85 -18.13 -28.75
CA GLU A 30 26.96 -17.81 -29.68
C GLU A 30 27.51 -16.36 -29.83
N LYS A 31 28.87 -16.34 -29.83
CA LYS A 31 29.88 -15.28 -30.11
C LYS A 31 30.29 -14.44 -28.88
N GLN A 32 31.57 -14.22 -28.56
CA GLN A 32 32.82 -14.35 -29.32
C GLN A 32 34.05 -14.25 -28.38
N ASP A 33 35.19 -14.70 -28.90
CA ASP A 33 36.58 -14.29 -28.61
C ASP A 33 37.47 -15.06 -27.60
N SER A 34 38.54 -15.59 -28.21
CA SER A 34 39.71 -16.37 -27.78
C SER A 34 40.55 -15.78 -26.62
N PRO A 35 41.48 -16.57 -26.03
CA PRO A 35 42.84 -16.58 -26.58
C PRO A 35 43.54 -17.96 -26.66
N LEU A 36 44.59 -17.94 -27.48
CA LEU A 36 45.54 -18.99 -27.85
C LEU A 36 45.97 -19.97 -26.73
N CYS A 37 46.13 -21.24 -27.10
CA CYS A 37 47.36 -21.96 -26.77
C CYS A 37 47.78 -22.88 -27.93
N LYS A 38 49.04 -22.75 -28.32
CA LYS A 38 49.69 -23.45 -29.43
C LYS A 38 50.10 -24.84 -28.96
N HIS A 39 49.74 -25.90 -29.70
CA HIS A 39 50.66 -27.03 -29.84
C HIS A 39 50.59 -27.63 -31.24
N LYS A 40 51.79 -27.77 -31.81
CA LYS A 40 52.06 -28.19 -33.19
C LYS A 40 51.71 -29.66 -33.39
N LEU A 41 50.88 -29.97 -34.39
CA LEU A 41 50.96 -31.24 -35.10
C LEU A 41 51.83 -31.04 -36.36
N PRO A 42 52.83 -31.89 -36.64
CA PRO A 42 53.45 -31.92 -37.95
C PRO A 42 52.78 -32.96 -38.87
N ASN A 43 52.24 -32.44 -39.97
CA ASN A 43 52.31 -32.91 -41.36
C ASN A 43 52.17 -34.41 -41.71
N SER A 44 51.04 -34.69 -42.39
CA SER A 44 50.90 -35.28 -43.74
C SER A 44 52.05 -36.14 -44.30
N ILE A 45 51.75 -37.41 -44.64
CA ILE A 45 52.20 -38.07 -45.88
C ILE A 45 51.07 -38.97 -46.42
N THR A 46 50.56 -38.65 -47.60
CA THR A 46 49.83 -39.57 -48.49
C THR A 46 50.75 -40.65 -49.04
N ALA A 47 50.37 -41.94 -48.99
CA ALA A 47 50.80 -42.93 -49.97
C ALA A 47 49.93 -44.20 -49.92
N LYS A 48 49.38 -44.59 -51.08
CA LYS A 48 48.95 -45.96 -51.36
C LYS A 48 50.15 -46.89 -51.22
N THR A 49 50.02 -47.98 -50.47
CA THR A 49 50.70 -49.25 -50.74
C THR A 49 50.07 -50.41 -49.97
N THR A 50 49.83 -51.49 -50.70
CA THR A 50 49.52 -52.88 -50.29
C THR A 50 50.19 -53.36 -48.99
N PRO A 51 49.55 -54.23 -48.19
CA PRO A 51 50.27 -54.99 -47.18
C PRO A 51 50.86 -56.27 -47.79
N THR A 52 52.14 -56.19 -48.14
CA THR A 52 53.05 -57.33 -48.28
C THR A 52 53.61 -57.68 -46.90
N ALA A 53 53.55 -58.96 -46.53
CA ALA A 53 54.38 -59.67 -45.56
C ALA A 53 54.57 -59.05 -44.15
N ALA A 54 53.94 -59.68 -43.16
CA ALA A 54 54.19 -59.47 -41.73
C ALA A 54 55.68 -59.65 -41.37
N LYS A 55 56.40 -58.53 -41.18
CA LYS A 55 57.68 -58.51 -40.47
C LYS A 55 57.38 -58.53 -38.98
N ARG A 56 57.81 -59.59 -38.29
CA ARG A 56 57.81 -59.71 -36.82
C ARG A 56 58.49 -58.47 -36.22
N GLN A 57 57.71 -57.57 -35.64
CA GLN A 57 58.24 -56.49 -34.80
C GLN A 57 58.70 -57.08 -33.45
N LYS A 58 59.68 -56.44 -32.82
CA LYS A 58 60.26 -56.87 -31.54
C LYS A 58 59.21 -56.77 -30.42
N PRO A 59 59.09 -57.79 -29.55
CA PRO A 59 58.16 -57.78 -28.41
C PRO A 59 58.39 -56.61 -27.43
N GLU A 60 59.60 -56.03 -27.39
CA GLU A 60 59.91 -54.84 -26.57
C GLU A 60 59.11 -53.59 -26.97
N ARG A 61 58.76 -53.42 -28.25
CA ARG A 61 58.01 -52.23 -28.71
C ARG A 61 56.55 -52.29 -28.31
N GLU A 62 55.92 -53.46 -28.46
CA GLU A 62 54.55 -53.71 -28.01
C GLU A 62 54.43 -53.57 -26.49
N LEU A 63 55.45 -54.01 -25.73
CA LEU A 63 55.48 -53.84 -24.28
C LEU A 63 55.53 -52.37 -23.85
N ILE A 64 56.31 -51.53 -24.54
CA ILE A 64 56.41 -50.08 -24.29
C ILE A 64 55.08 -49.38 -24.62
N ASP A 65 54.40 -49.77 -25.69
CA ASP A 65 53.09 -49.23 -26.07
C ASP A 65 52.00 -49.62 -25.05
N ILE A 66 52.06 -50.83 -24.49
CA ILE A 66 51.14 -51.26 -23.41
C ILE A 66 51.38 -50.45 -22.13
N ILE A 67 52.65 -50.25 -21.73
CA ILE A 67 52.99 -49.50 -20.51
C ILE A 67 52.54 -48.03 -20.63
N THR A 68 52.74 -47.40 -21.79
CA THR A 68 52.27 -46.02 -22.00
C THR A 68 50.76 -45.90 -21.96
N LEU A 69 50.04 -46.87 -22.54
CA LEU A 69 48.57 -46.92 -22.47
C LEU A 69 48.06 -47.11 -21.03
N VAL A 70 48.72 -47.97 -20.24
CA VAL A 70 48.36 -48.19 -18.82
C VAL A 70 48.58 -46.91 -17.99
N ASN A 71 49.66 -46.17 -18.26
CA ASN A 71 49.90 -44.89 -17.58
C ASN A 71 48.84 -43.85 -17.96
N GLN A 72 48.49 -43.75 -19.25
CA GLN A 72 47.41 -42.86 -19.72
C GLN A 72 46.05 -43.24 -19.11
N GLN A 73 45.74 -44.53 -19.01
CA GLN A 73 44.53 -45.00 -18.33
C GLN A 73 44.52 -44.60 -16.85
N SER A 74 45.67 -44.66 -16.18
CA SER A 74 45.78 -44.26 -14.78
C SER A 74 45.53 -42.76 -14.58
N GLU A 75 46.10 -41.91 -15.43
CA GLU A 75 45.84 -40.46 -15.43
C GLU A 75 44.36 -40.15 -15.66
N VAL A 76 43.71 -40.80 -16.63
CA VAL A 76 42.27 -40.63 -16.89
C VAL A 76 41.42 -41.07 -15.70
N ILE A 77 41.80 -42.14 -15.00
CA ILE A 77 41.09 -42.58 -13.80
C ILE A 77 41.20 -41.54 -12.67
N GLU A 78 42.38 -40.93 -12.49
CA GLU A 78 42.55 -39.84 -11.52
C GLU A 78 41.70 -38.61 -11.86
N GLU A 79 41.65 -38.21 -13.14
CA GLU A 79 40.78 -37.13 -13.61
C GLU A 79 39.29 -37.43 -13.36
N ILE A 80 38.86 -38.68 -13.61
CA ILE A 80 37.49 -39.12 -13.32
C ILE A 80 37.18 -38.96 -11.82
N PHE A 81 38.06 -39.42 -10.93
CA PHE A 81 37.87 -39.26 -9.49
C PHE A 81 37.80 -37.79 -9.06
N GLU A 82 38.60 -36.92 -9.68
CA GLU A 82 38.55 -35.48 -9.38
C GLU A 82 37.23 -34.85 -9.83
N ILE A 83 36.74 -35.23 -11.02
CA ILE A 83 35.45 -34.78 -11.56
C ILE A 83 34.29 -35.26 -10.68
N GLU A 84 34.29 -36.54 -10.27
CA GLU A 84 33.28 -37.10 -9.37
C GLU A 84 33.24 -36.35 -8.04
N ASN A 85 34.40 -36.03 -7.46
CA ASN A 85 34.48 -35.24 -6.23
C ASN A 85 33.94 -33.82 -6.41
N LYS A 86 34.24 -33.16 -7.54
CA LYS A 86 33.68 -31.84 -7.88
C LYS A 86 32.16 -31.91 -8.03
N LEU A 87 31.65 -32.95 -8.68
CA LEU A 87 30.21 -33.17 -8.86
C LEU A 87 29.51 -33.40 -7.52
N ALA A 88 30.08 -34.19 -6.63
CA ALA A 88 29.53 -34.42 -5.29
C ALA A 88 29.46 -33.11 -4.48
N LYS A 89 30.51 -32.27 -4.52
CA LYS A 89 30.52 -30.95 -3.87
C LYS A 89 29.47 -30.01 -4.45
N GLN A 90 29.35 -29.94 -5.78
CA GLN A 90 28.32 -29.13 -6.43
C GLN A 90 26.91 -29.62 -6.10
N SER A 91 26.70 -30.94 -6.07
CA SER A 91 25.41 -31.54 -5.70
C SER A 91 25.01 -31.14 -4.27
N SER A 92 25.94 -31.22 -3.31
CA SER A 92 25.69 -30.77 -1.93
C SER A 92 25.39 -29.27 -1.85
N MET A 93 26.13 -28.43 -2.58
CA MET A 93 25.88 -26.99 -2.63
C MET A 93 24.49 -26.67 -3.22
N ALA A 94 24.09 -27.37 -4.29
CA ALA A 94 22.77 -27.21 -4.90
C ALA A 94 21.64 -27.61 -3.95
N GLN A 95 21.83 -28.68 -3.17
CA GLN A 95 20.87 -29.10 -2.16
C GLN A 95 20.72 -28.04 -1.05
N ASN A 96 21.83 -27.52 -0.53
CA ASN A 96 21.80 -26.46 0.48
C ASN A 96 21.13 -25.19 -0.05
N LEU A 97 21.41 -24.80 -1.30
CA LEU A 97 20.75 -23.66 -1.94
C LEU A 97 19.24 -23.88 -2.09
N THR A 98 18.81 -25.11 -2.39
CA THR A 98 17.40 -25.47 -2.50
C THR A 98 16.68 -25.34 -1.16
N ILE A 99 17.34 -25.76 -0.06
CA ILE A 99 16.80 -25.61 1.30
C ILE A 99 16.64 -24.12 1.62
N ASN A 100 17.69 -23.32 1.43
CA ASN A 100 17.66 -21.88 1.71
C ASN A 100 16.59 -21.15 0.89
N LEU A 101 16.41 -21.51 -0.39
CA LEU A 101 15.36 -20.93 -1.24
C LEU A 101 13.97 -21.31 -0.74
N THR A 102 13.80 -22.53 -0.23
CA THR A 102 12.52 -22.98 0.33
C THR A 102 12.16 -22.18 1.59
N GLU A 103 13.11 -22.05 2.52
CA GLU A 103 12.94 -21.25 3.75
C GLU A 103 12.67 -19.77 3.44
N PHE A 104 13.34 -19.23 2.41
CA PHE A 104 13.11 -17.87 1.95
C PHE A 104 11.70 -17.67 1.37
N ILE A 105 11.22 -18.62 0.57
CA ILE A 105 9.85 -18.60 0.04
C ILE A 105 8.82 -18.66 1.17
N GLU A 106 9.03 -19.52 2.16
CA GLU A 106 8.16 -19.60 3.34
C GLU A 106 8.14 -18.28 4.12
N SER A 107 9.30 -17.66 4.31
CA SER A 107 9.43 -16.35 4.96
C SER A 107 8.65 -15.26 4.21
N ILE A 108 8.72 -15.25 2.88
CA ILE A 108 7.93 -14.33 2.04
C ILE A 108 6.42 -14.58 2.20
N ALA A 109 6.01 -15.85 2.21
CA ALA A 109 4.60 -16.21 2.37
C ALA A 109 4.05 -15.73 3.73
N ASN A 110 4.81 -15.91 4.80
CA ASN A 110 4.46 -15.44 6.15
C ASN A 110 4.36 -13.90 6.20
N LEU A 111 5.36 -13.19 5.65
CA LEU A 111 5.33 -11.73 5.57
C LEU A 111 4.14 -11.21 4.76
N SER A 112 3.80 -11.90 3.67
CA SER A 112 2.62 -11.58 2.85
C SER A 112 1.33 -11.76 3.66
N SER A 113 1.20 -12.87 4.38
CA SER A 113 0.05 -13.12 5.27
C SER A 113 -0.09 -12.00 6.32
N ASP A 114 0.98 -11.65 7.00
CA ASP A 114 0.94 -10.62 8.05
C ASP A 114 0.63 -9.23 7.47
N SER A 115 1.15 -8.91 6.29
CA SER A 115 0.77 -7.69 5.55
C SER A 115 -0.73 -7.62 5.25
N THR A 116 -1.36 -8.74 4.88
CA THR A 116 -2.82 -8.77 4.67
C THR A 116 -3.61 -8.58 5.96
N LYS A 117 -3.16 -9.13 7.09
CA LYS A 117 -3.79 -8.92 8.40
C LYS A 117 -3.70 -7.46 8.83
N ILE A 118 -2.51 -6.86 8.74
CA ILE A 118 -2.30 -5.43 9.07
C ILE A 118 -3.20 -4.54 8.21
N LYS A 119 -3.33 -4.85 6.91
CA LYS A 119 -4.22 -4.11 6.00
C LYS A 119 -5.69 -4.19 6.43
N LEU A 120 -6.14 -5.35 6.88
CA LEU A 120 -7.49 -5.54 7.41
C LEU A 120 -7.71 -4.73 8.69
N GLU A 121 -6.78 -4.81 9.64
CA GLU A 121 -6.83 -4.06 10.90
C GLU A 121 -6.87 -2.55 10.66
N PHE A 122 -6.03 -2.04 9.75
CA PHE A 122 -6.04 -0.63 9.37
C PHE A 122 -7.37 -0.22 8.74
N GLY A 123 -7.99 -1.08 7.93
CA GLY A 123 -9.33 -0.87 7.39
C GLY A 123 -10.39 -0.75 8.49
N ASN A 124 -10.35 -1.64 9.48
CA ASN A 124 -11.26 -1.64 10.62
C ASN A 124 -11.07 -0.37 11.48
N GLN A 125 -9.83 -0.01 11.79
CA GLN A 125 -9.51 1.21 12.54
C GLN A 125 -10.00 2.47 11.81
N LYS A 126 -9.81 2.54 10.49
CA LYS A 126 -10.32 3.65 9.67
C LYS A 126 -11.84 3.76 9.73
N SER A 127 -12.55 2.64 9.66
CA SER A 127 -14.02 2.63 9.79
C SER A 127 -14.47 3.10 11.17
N ALA A 128 -13.81 2.63 12.23
CA ALA A 128 -14.09 3.06 13.60
C ALA A 128 -13.85 4.56 13.80
N LEU A 129 -12.78 5.11 13.23
CA LEU A 129 -12.47 6.54 13.28
C LEU A 129 -13.57 7.37 12.61
N ASN A 130 -13.98 7.00 11.39
CA ASN A 130 -15.06 7.71 10.67
C ASN A 130 -16.38 7.69 11.46
N HIS A 131 -16.70 6.55 12.10
CA HIS A 131 -17.88 6.45 12.94
C HIS A 131 -17.79 7.36 14.18
N LEU A 132 -16.61 7.42 14.81
CA LEU A 132 -16.38 8.30 15.96
C LEU A 132 -16.49 9.78 15.55
N GLU A 133 -15.93 10.15 14.41
CA GLU A 133 -16.02 11.51 13.86
C GLU A 133 -17.47 11.91 13.59
N GLY A 134 -18.28 11.01 13.01
CA GLY A 134 -19.72 11.22 12.84
C GLY A 134 -20.43 11.47 14.18
N ARG A 135 -20.15 10.64 15.19
CA ARG A 135 -20.72 10.82 16.54
C ARG A 135 -20.32 12.13 17.19
N ILE A 136 -19.06 12.56 17.03
CA ILE A 136 -18.57 13.84 17.55
C ILE A 136 -19.34 14.99 16.89
N ASN A 137 -19.52 14.96 15.57
CA ASN A 137 -20.27 15.98 14.85
C ASN A 137 -21.73 16.07 15.31
N ASP A 138 -22.38 14.93 15.54
CA ASP A 138 -23.74 14.89 16.08
C ASP A 138 -23.83 15.46 17.51
N LEU A 139 -22.89 15.11 18.39
CA LEU A 139 -22.83 15.66 19.74
C LEU A 139 -22.57 17.17 19.73
N VAL A 140 -21.69 17.66 18.87
CA VAL A 140 -21.45 19.10 18.70
C VAL A 140 -22.71 19.81 18.21
N ARG A 141 -23.45 19.21 17.28
CA ARG A 141 -24.73 19.77 16.81
C ARG A 141 -25.77 19.82 17.94
N GLN A 142 -25.89 18.76 18.73
CA GLN A 142 -26.79 18.73 19.89
C GLN A 142 -26.41 19.78 20.94
N ALA A 143 -25.12 19.88 21.28
CA ALA A 143 -24.62 20.88 22.23
C ALA A 143 -24.93 22.31 21.75
N LYS A 144 -24.71 22.61 20.47
CA LYS A 144 -25.05 23.92 19.88
C LYS A 144 -26.54 24.21 19.96
N SER A 145 -27.39 23.22 19.69
CA SER A 145 -28.85 23.37 19.80
C SER A 145 -29.27 23.70 21.23
N ILE A 146 -28.71 22.99 22.21
CA ILE A 146 -28.99 23.21 23.63
C ILE A 146 -28.51 24.59 24.07
N CYS A 147 -27.29 25.00 23.66
CA CYS A 147 -26.79 26.35 23.93
C CYS A 147 -27.74 27.43 23.38
N ALA A 148 -28.20 27.28 22.15
CA ALA A 148 -29.14 28.22 21.54
C ALA A 148 -30.49 28.28 22.27
N GLU A 149 -30.98 27.13 22.76
CA GLU A 149 -32.18 27.06 23.59
C GLU A 149 -31.98 27.80 24.93
N TYR A 150 -30.85 27.59 25.61
CA TYR A 150 -30.51 28.30 26.84
C TYR A 150 -30.38 29.82 26.61
N ASP A 151 -29.70 30.25 25.54
CA ASP A 151 -29.57 31.68 25.22
C ASP A 151 -30.94 32.32 24.96
N SER A 152 -31.86 31.59 24.31
CA SER A 152 -33.24 32.02 24.11
C SER A 152 -34.00 32.13 25.43
N ARG A 153 -33.83 31.19 26.36
CA ARG A 153 -34.44 31.23 27.70
C ARG A 153 -33.94 32.42 28.51
N ILE A 154 -32.62 32.63 28.57
CA ILE A 154 -32.01 33.76 29.27
C ILE A 154 -32.52 35.10 28.71
N SER A 155 -32.64 35.19 27.38
CA SER A 155 -33.17 36.39 26.73
C SER A 155 -34.64 36.63 27.07
N ALA A 156 -35.46 35.56 27.11
CA ALA A 156 -36.86 35.64 27.51
C ALA A 156 -37.02 36.03 28.98
N GLU A 157 -36.18 35.48 29.87
CA GLU A 157 -36.14 35.83 31.29
C GLU A 157 -35.80 37.31 31.51
N ALA A 158 -34.78 37.81 30.82
CA ALA A 158 -34.40 39.22 30.89
C ALA A 158 -35.54 40.15 30.42
N GLN A 159 -36.22 39.80 29.32
CA GLN A 159 -37.35 40.57 28.79
C GLN A 159 -38.56 40.51 29.73
N TYR A 160 -38.87 39.34 30.28
CA TYR A 160 -39.93 39.17 31.28
C TYR A 160 -39.65 39.98 32.55
N ALA A 161 -38.43 39.90 33.10
CA ALA A 161 -38.06 40.65 34.30
C ALA A 161 -38.14 42.17 34.09
N SER A 162 -37.70 42.67 32.93
CA SER A 162 -37.80 44.09 32.59
C SER A 162 -39.26 44.53 32.48
N GLY A 163 -40.08 43.82 31.70
CA GLY A 163 -41.49 44.16 31.53
C GLY A 163 -42.30 44.03 32.83
N PHE A 164 -41.97 43.06 33.68
CA PHE A 164 -42.61 42.90 35.00
C PHE A 164 -42.31 44.09 35.91
N LEU A 165 -41.07 44.60 35.90
CA LEU A 165 -40.70 45.80 36.65
C LEU A 165 -41.43 47.05 36.12
N GLU A 166 -41.57 47.20 34.80
CA GLU A 166 -42.34 48.28 34.18
C GLU A 166 -43.83 48.21 34.55
N LEU A 167 -44.41 47.01 34.53
CA LEU A 167 -45.79 46.77 34.97
C LEU A 167 -45.96 47.11 36.45
N GLN A 168 -45.03 46.69 37.31
CA GLN A 168 -45.05 46.99 38.74
C GLN A 168 -44.98 48.51 38.99
N ASN A 169 -44.12 49.22 38.26
CA ASN A 169 -44.01 50.68 38.34
C ASN A 169 -45.30 51.36 37.87
N SER A 170 -45.89 50.89 36.77
CA SER A 170 -47.15 51.43 36.24
C SER A 170 -48.32 51.23 37.21
N LEU A 171 -48.44 50.04 37.79
CA LEU A 171 -49.42 49.74 38.85
C LEU A 171 -49.21 50.61 40.10
N LYS A 172 -47.96 50.85 40.49
CA LYS A 172 -47.65 51.73 41.61
C LYS A 172 -48.06 53.17 41.31
N CYS A 173 -47.83 53.68 40.10
CA CYS A 173 -48.30 55.00 39.69
C CYS A 173 -49.83 55.11 39.76
N VAL A 174 -50.56 54.09 39.30
CA VAL A 174 -52.04 54.03 39.39
C VAL A 174 -52.52 53.99 40.85
N ASN A 175 -51.83 53.29 41.74
CA ASN A 175 -52.20 53.22 43.16
C ASN A 175 -51.75 54.45 43.97
N CYS A 176 -50.80 55.24 43.48
CA CYS A 176 -50.24 56.42 44.15
C CYS A 176 -50.74 57.76 43.57
N THR A 177 -51.62 57.76 42.56
CA THR A 177 -52.37 58.97 42.22
C THR A 177 -53.34 59.27 43.35
N ASP A 178 -53.01 60.28 44.15
CA ASP A 178 -53.98 60.91 45.06
C ASP A 178 -55.23 61.25 44.24
N ILE A 179 -56.40 60.91 44.75
CA ILE A 179 -57.71 61.25 44.20
C ILE A 179 -57.97 62.75 44.44
N ASP A 180 -57.00 63.59 44.12
CA ASP A 180 -57.13 65.04 44.20
C ASP A 180 -57.44 65.57 42.79
N LEU A 181 -58.74 65.62 42.52
CA LEU A 181 -59.44 66.64 41.73
C LEU A 181 -58.64 67.24 40.55
N SER A 182 -58.49 66.47 39.48
CA SER A 182 -58.36 67.00 38.13
C SER A 182 -58.88 65.96 37.14
N ASP A 183 -59.77 66.39 36.23
CA ASP A 183 -60.56 65.60 35.26
C ASP A 183 -59.73 64.87 34.18
N ASP A 184 -58.45 64.57 34.42
CA ASP A 184 -57.52 64.07 33.40
C ASP A 184 -56.61 62.91 33.86
N SER A 185 -56.88 62.29 35.01
CA SER A 185 -56.17 61.06 35.42
C SER A 185 -56.87 59.80 34.88
N HIS A 186 -57.06 59.73 33.56
CA HIS A 186 -57.54 58.49 32.96
C HIS A 186 -56.42 57.44 33.04
N VAL A 187 -56.57 56.49 33.95
CA VAL A 187 -55.70 55.31 34.00
C VAL A 187 -55.85 54.58 32.67
N ASP A 188 -54.74 54.48 31.93
CA ASP A 188 -54.69 53.78 30.65
C ASP A 188 -54.61 52.26 30.88
N TYR A 189 -55.78 51.69 31.16
CA TYR A 189 -55.95 50.25 31.33
C TYR A 189 -55.61 49.45 30.06
N ASP A 190 -55.75 50.05 28.88
CA ASP A 190 -55.39 49.42 27.61
C ASP A 190 -53.87 49.23 27.51
N ASN A 191 -53.08 50.21 27.98
CA ASN A 191 -51.63 50.07 28.07
C ASN A 191 -51.19 49.02 29.11
N LEU A 192 -51.85 48.97 30.27
CA LEU A 192 -51.61 47.92 31.29
C LEU A 192 -51.93 46.52 30.76
N LEU A 193 -53.05 46.38 30.05
CA LEU A 193 -53.44 45.11 29.42
C LEU A 193 -52.43 44.70 28.35
N SER A 194 -51.97 45.63 27.52
CA SER A 194 -50.92 45.40 26.52
C SER A 194 -49.60 44.92 27.13
N MET A 195 -49.18 45.48 28.28
CA MET A 195 -47.99 45.00 29.00
C MET A 195 -48.16 43.56 29.52
N ILE A 196 -49.34 43.22 30.03
CA ILE A 196 -49.65 41.86 30.50
C ILE A 196 -49.62 40.87 29.32
N GLU A 197 -50.29 41.19 28.22
CA GLU A 197 -50.27 40.36 27.00
C GLU A 197 -48.87 40.19 26.42
N HIS A 198 -48.01 41.21 26.55
CA HIS A 198 -46.61 41.12 26.14
C HIS A 198 -45.81 40.16 27.04
N LEU A 199 -45.99 40.25 28.36
CA LEU A 199 -45.33 39.38 29.34
C LEU A 199 -45.76 37.91 29.21
N GLU A 200 -47.02 37.66 28.91
CA GLU A 200 -47.58 36.31 28.75
C GLU A 200 -46.91 35.54 27.59
N ARG A 201 -46.38 36.24 26.57
CA ARG A 201 -45.64 35.62 25.46
C ARG A 201 -44.27 35.05 25.86
N TYR A 202 -43.77 35.42 27.04
CA TYR A 202 -42.50 34.91 27.56
C TYR A 202 -42.70 33.76 28.53
N THR A 203 -43.87 33.62 29.16
CA THR A 203 -44.16 32.52 30.10
C THR A 203 -44.04 31.14 29.45
N ASP A 204 -44.39 30.99 28.17
CA ASP A 204 -44.26 29.73 27.42
C ASP A 204 -42.81 29.38 27.04
N LYS A 205 -41.85 30.27 27.29
CA LYS A 205 -40.44 30.09 26.92
C LYS A 205 -39.57 29.59 28.07
N PHE A 206 -40.10 29.53 29.30
CA PHE A 206 -39.37 29.06 30.48
C PHE A 206 -39.35 27.52 30.59
#